data_AF-A0A852YX29-F1
#
_entry.id   AF-A0A852YX29-F1
#
_cell.length_a   1.000
_cell.length_b   1.000
_cell.length_c   1.000
_cell.angle_alpha   90.00
_cell.angle_beta   90.00
_cell.angle_gamma   90.00
#
_symmetry.space_group_name_H-M   'P 1'
#
loop_
_entity.id
_entity.type
_entity.pdbx_description
1 polymer ?
#
loop_
_entity_poly.entity_id
_entity_poly.type
_entity_poly.pdbx_seq_one_letter_code
_entity_poly.pdbx_strand_id
1 'polypeptide(L)'
;MTADEFAVELLTTVVVGAEDEETARRACDDLIRRTAGRIVQSADCSDEEPGCRSVTLARTTSAPASGNQAATLSRAVRELLNVLGPGFTGARVSCEPPSAWTVIDDPALVGSLVARGERMLVEAWSTTGRTDSAGDVASATTAGPLTGAPHQSPAQPSRPESQSGNHVDP
;
A
#
# COMPACT_ATOMS: atom_id res chain seq x y z
N MET A 1 -2.51 -7.11 -32.54
CA MET A 1 -2.60 -5.73 -32.01
C MET A 1 -3.01 -4.84 -33.16
N THR A 2 -4.26 -4.38 -33.18
CA THR A 2 -4.66 -3.24 -34.01
C THR A 2 -3.95 -2.00 -33.48
N ALA A 3 -3.54 -1.07 -34.35
CA ALA A 3 -2.68 0.06 -34.03
C ALA A 3 -3.27 1.12 -33.06
N ASP A 4 -4.41 0.83 -32.41
CA ASP A 4 -5.20 1.76 -31.61
C ASP A 4 -5.54 1.21 -30.21
N GLU A 5 -4.66 0.38 -29.63
CA GLU A 5 -4.74 -0.07 -28.23
C GLU A 5 -3.41 0.13 -27.52
N PHE A 6 -3.45 0.45 -26.22
CA PHE A 6 -2.28 0.43 -25.36
C PHE A 6 -2.45 -0.60 -24.25
N ALA A 7 -1.32 -1.11 -23.75
CA ALA A 7 -1.31 -2.05 -22.65
C ALA A 7 -1.44 -1.31 -21.31
N VAL A 8 -2.29 -1.87 -20.45
CA VAL A 8 -2.44 -1.47 -19.05
C VAL A 8 -1.94 -2.61 -18.19
N GLU A 9 -0.93 -2.33 -17.38
CA GLU A 9 -0.42 -3.24 -16.37
C GLU A 9 -1.14 -3.00 -15.05
N LEU A 10 -1.79 -4.05 -14.54
CA LEU A 10 -2.45 -4.05 -13.24
C LEU A 10 -1.54 -4.72 -12.24
N LEU A 11 -1.25 -4.02 -11.14
CA LEU A 11 -0.51 -4.55 -10.01
C LEU A 11 -1.44 -4.65 -8.79
N THR A 12 -1.34 -5.74 -8.05
CA THR A 12 -2.01 -5.92 -6.77
C THR A 12 -0.99 -6.36 -5.75
N THR A 13 -0.60 -5.44 -4.88
CA THR A 13 0.34 -5.66 -3.78
C THR A 13 -0.45 -5.85 -2.50
N VAL A 14 -0.31 -7.01 -1.87
CA VAL A 14 -0.95 -7.31 -0.57
C VAL A 14 0.11 -7.51 0.48
N VAL A 15 -0.11 -6.93 1.66
CA VAL A 15 0.69 -7.21 2.85
C VAL A 15 0.02 -8.34 3.63
N VAL A 16 0.82 -9.33 4.02
CA VAL A 16 0.38 -10.57 4.64
C VAL A 16 1.24 -10.84 5.87
N GLY A 17 0.61 -11.14 7.00
CA GLY A 17 1.31 -11.69 8.15
C GLY A 17 1.75 -13.13 7.88
N ALA A 18 3.04 -13.33 7.59
CA ALA A 18 3.64 -14.62 7.27
C ALA A 18 5.14 -14.69 7.66
N GLU A 19 5.53 -15.79 8.31
CA GLU A 19 6.91 -15.99 8.79
C GLU A 19 7.90 -16.30 7.65
N ASP A 20 7.42 -16.86 6.53
CA ASP A 20 8.22 -17.23 5.36
C ASP A 20 7.52 -16.83 4.03
N GLU A 21 8.28 -16.77 2.93
CA GLU A 21 7.76 -16.42 1.59
C GLU A 21 6.74 -17.45 1.09
N GLU A 22 6.96 -18.74 1.33
CA GLU A 22 6.07 -19.79 0.80
C GLU A 22 4.66 -19.67 1.41
N THR A 23 4.58 -19.43 2.72
CA THR A 23 3.34 -19.16 3.43
C THR A 23 2.65 -17.90 2.90
N ALA A 24 3.40 -16.82 2.66
CA ALA A 24 2.85 -15.57 2.11
C ALA A 24 2.25 -15.78 0.70
N ARG A 25 2.94 -16.53 -0.16
CA ARG A 25 2.47 -16.83 -1.52
C ARG A 25 1.23 -17.70 -1.53
N ARG A 26 1.19 -18.76 -0.70
CA ARG A 26 0.02 -19.64 -0.57
C ARG A 26 -1.21 -18.89 -0.07
N ALA A 27 -1.04 -17.94 0.85
CA ALA A 27 -2.14 -17.10 1.32
C ALA A 27 -2.82 -16.30 0.19
N CYS A 28 -2.11 -16.06 -0.92
CA CYS A 28 -2.60 -15.33 -2.08
C CYS A 28 -3.27 -16.21 -3.15
N ASP A 29 -3.39 -17.53 -2.95
CA ASP A 29 -3.92 -18.45 -3.98
C ASP A 29 -5.33 -18.07 -4.47
N ASP A 30 -6.20 -17.63 -3.56
CA ASP A 30 -7.56 -17.17 -3.89
C ASP A 30 -7.55 -15.89 -4.72
N LEU A 31 -6.67 -14.95 -4.34
CA LEU A 31 -6.47 -13.69 -5.06
C LEU A 31 -5.94 -13.94 -6.48
N ILE A 32 -4.98 -14.86 -6.64
CA ILE A 32 -4.46 -15.29 -7.95
C ILE A 32 -5.60 -15.81 -8.83
N ARG A 33 -6.42 -16.74 -8.31
CA ARG A 33 -7.51 -17.35 -9.08
C ARG A 33 -8.57 -16.32 -9.50
N ARG A 34 -8.92 -15.37 -8.61
CA ARG A 34 -9.92 -14.34 -8.92
C ARG A 34 -9.43 -13.33 -9.94
N THR A 35 -8.20 -12.87 -9.78
CA THR A 35 -7.65 -11.79 -10.62
C THR A 35 -7.07 -12.29 -11.94
N ALA A 36 -6.85 -13.60 -12.07
CA ALA A 36 -6.03 -14.19 -13.13
C ALA A 36 -4.64 -13.54 -13.22
N GLY A 37 -4.12 -13.06 -12.08
CA GLY A 37 -2.79 -12.49 -11.95
C GLY A 37 -1.72 -13.57 -11.76
N ARG A 38 -0.46 -13.16 -11.90
CA ARG A 38 0.72 -13.98 -11.53
C ARG A 38 1.55 -13.25 -10.49
N ILE A 39 2.11 -13.95 -9.53
CA ILE A 39 3.06 -13.34 -8.59
C ILE A 39 4.31 -12.91 -9.37
N VAL A 40 4.66 -11.63 -9.30
CA VAL A 40 5.86 -11.05 -9.90
C VAL A 40 6.90 -10.63 -8.87
N GLN A 41 6.48 -10.42 -7.62
CA GLN A 41 7.37 -10.04 -6.53
C GLN A 41 6.85 -10.58 -5.20
N SER A 42 7.77 -10.92 -4.31
CA SER A 42 7.52 -11.14 -2.88
C SER A 42 8.67 -10.47 -2.13
N ALA A 43 8.38 -9.68 -1.11
CA ALA A 43 9.40 -8.99 -0.32
C ALA A 43 9.13 -9.11 1.17
N ASP A 44 10.22 -9.10 1.94
CA ASP A 44 10.19 -9.07 3.40
C ASP A 44 9.98 -7.63 3.87
N CYS A 45 8.92 -7.37 4.64
CA CYS A 45 8.64 -6.06 5.24
C CYS A 45 8.84 -6.08 6.76
N SER A 46 9.58 -7.04 7.30
CA SER A 46 9.78 -7.21 8.74
C SER A 46 10.52 -6.07 9.44
N ASP A 47 11.25 -5.24 8.68
CA ASP A 47 11.85 -4.00 9.18
C ASP A 47 10.80 -2.99 9.64
N GLU A 48 9.59 -3.03 9.07
CA GLU A 48 8.46 -2.19 9.47
C GLU A 48 7.58 -2.89 10.53
N GLU A 49 7.27 -4.18 10.32
CA GLU A 49 6.45 -4.97 11.23
C GLU A 49 6.91 -6.44 11.26
N PRO A 50 7.37 -6.98 12.41
CA PRO A 50 7.88 -8.34 12.49
C PRO A 50 6.88 -9.39 11.98
N GLY A 51 7.33 -10.25 11.05
CA GLY A 51 6.49 -11.29 10.46
C GLY A 51 5.60 -10.81 9.30
N CYS A 52 5.88 -9.65 8.73
CA CYS A 52 5.24 -9.09 7.54
C CYS A 52 5.93 -9.53 6.25
N ARG A 53 5.14 -9.89 5.23
CA ARG A 53 5.59 -9.95 3.83
C ARG A 53 4.65 -9.24 2.89
N SER A 54 5.19 -8.64 1.83
CA SER A 54 4.39 -8.13 0.71
C SER A 54 4.48 -9.07 -0.48
N VAL A 55 3.35 -9.30 -1.15
CA VAL A 55 3.26 -10.12 -2.36
C VAL A 55 2.57 -9.31 -3.45
N THR A 56 3.23 -9.19 -4.61
CA THR A 56 2.72 -8.42 -5.75
C THR A 56 2.32 -9.35 -6.88
N LEU A 57 1.08 -9.24 -7.31
CA LEU A 57 0.54 -9.90 -8.48
C LEU A 57 0.48 -8.92 -9.65
N ALA A 58 0.83 -9.37 -10.85
CA ALA A 58 0.65 -8.61 -12.08
C ALA A 58 -0.33 -9.28 -13.03
N ARG A 59 -1.10 -8.45 -13.73
CA ARG A 59 -1.93 -8.83 -14.87
C ARG A 59 -1.85 -7.75 -15.94
N THR A 60 -1.75 -8.14 -17.20
CA THR A 60 -1.82 -7.20 -18.32
C THR A 60 -3.20 -7.24 -18.96
N THR A 61 -3.73 -6.07 -19.30
CA THR A 61 -4.97 -5.89 -20.06
C THR A 61 -4.71 -4.93 -21.22
N SER A 62 -5.55 -4.98 -22.26
CA SER A 62 -5.52 -3.98 -23.34
C SER A 62 -6.65 -2.98 -23.13
N ALA A 63 -6.39 -1.72 -23.48
CA ALA A 63 -7.38 -0.67 -23.51
C ALA A 63 -7.32 0.12 -24.82
N PRO A 64 -8.44 0.69 -25.29
CA PRO A 64 -8.44 1.57 -26.45
C PRO A 64 -7.45 2.72 -26.27
N ALA A 65 -6.64 3.00 -27.29
CA ALA A 65 -5.70 4.12 -27.30
C ALA A 65 -6.39 5.47 -27.51
N SER A 66 -7.60 5.45 -28.05
CA SER A 66 -8.45 6.63 -28.12
C SER A 66 -9.14 6.92 -26.78
N GLY A 67 -9.00 8.15 -26.28
CA GLY A 67 -9.75 8.64 -25.11
C GLY A 67 -8.89 9.23 -24.01
N ASN A 68 -9.53 9.51 -22.86
CA ASN A 68 -8.86 10.07 -21.69
C ASN A 68 -8.15 8.95 -20.91
N GLN A 69 -6.82 8.92 -20.97
CA GLN A 69 -5.99 7.93 -20.29
C GLN A 69 -6.28 7.82 -18.78
N ALA A 70 -6.49 8.95 -18.10
CA ALA A 70 -6.81 8.96 -16.67
C ALA A 70 -8.13 8.22 -16.38
N ALA A 71 -9.14 8.43 -17.22
CA ALA A 71 -10.41 7.73 -17.11
C ALA A 71 -10.26 6.22 -17.37
N THR A 72 -9.44 5.85 -18.35
CA THR A 72 -9.13 4.45 -18.67
C THR A 72 -8.43 3.74 -17.50
N LEU A 73 -7.39 4.35 -16.92
CA LEU A 73 -6.68 3.77 -15.78
C LEU A 73 -7.58 3.66 -14.54
N SER A 74 -8.34 4.71 -14.24
CA SER A 74 -9.32 4.70 -13.15
C SER A 74 -10.36 3.59 -13.31
N ARG A 75 -10.82 3.37 -14.55
CA ARG A 75 -11.77 2.31 -14.86
C ARG A 75 -11.14 0.92 -14.68
N ALA A 76 -9.90 0.73 -15.11
CA ALA A 76 -9.19 -0.53 -14.93
C ALA A 76 -9.05 -0.92 -13.45
N VAL A 77 -8.71 0.05 -12.57
CA VAL A 77 -8.71 -0.16 -11.11
C VAL A 77 -10.11 -0.56 -10.62
N ARG A 78 -11.16 0.17 -11.00
CA ARG A 78 -12.54 -0.13 -10.57
C ARG A 78 -13.03 -1.49 -11.05
N GLU A 79 -12.70 -1.88 -12.27
CA GLU A 79 -13.02 -3.20 -12.81
C GLU A 79 -12.31 -4.31 -12.02
N LEU A 80 -11.05 -4.10 -11.63
CA LEU A 80 -10.35 -5.03 -10.75
C LEU A 80 -10.98 -5.09 -9.35
N LEU A 81 -11.35 -3.97 -8.74
CA LEU A 81 -12.06 -3.95 -7.45
C LEU A 81 -13.38 -4.73 -7.51
N ASN A 82 -14.13 -4.63 -8.61
CA ASN A 82 -15.34 -5.42 -8.81
C ASN A 82 -15.06 -6.93 -8.84
N VAL A 83 -13.93 -7.35 -9.41
CA VAL A 83 -13.49 -8.76 -9.43
C VAL A 83 -13.10 -9.25 -8.03
N LEU A 84 -12.51 -8.40 -7.18
CA LEU A 84 -12.16 -8.76 -5.81
C LEU A 84 -13.41 -9.06 -4.97
N GLY A 85 -14.48 -8.27 -5.16
CA GLY A 85 -15.80 -8.49 -4.58
C GLY A 85 -16.49 -7.20 -4.12
N PRO A 86 -17.76 -7.28 -3.69
CA PRO A 86 -18.57 -6.09 -3.40
C PRO A 86 -17.99 -5.17 -2.33
N GLY A 87 -17.31 -5.71 -1.31
CA GLY A 87 -16.70 -4.91 -0.24
C GLY A 87 -15.57 -3.99 -0.70
N PHE A 88 -14.95 -4.26 -1.85
CA PHE A 88 -13.84 -3.47 -2.39
C PHE A 88 -14.30 -2.28 -3.24
N THR A 89 -15.55 -2.26 -3.69
CA THR A 89 -16.05 -1.30 -4.69
C THR A 89 -16.22 0.13 -4.16
N GLY A 90 -16.26 0.29 -2.83
CA GLY A 90 -16.32 1.59 -2.16
C GLY A 90 -14.98 2.33 -2.08
N ALA A 91 -13.87 1.69 -2.43
CA ALA A 91 -12.55 2.29 -2.31
C ALA A 91 -12.38 3.52 -3.21
N ARG A 92 -11.73 4.57 -2.69
CA ARG A 92 -11.45 5.79 -3.45
C ARG A 92 -10.28 5.53 -4.39
N VAL A 93 -10.47 5.83 -5.67
CA VAL A 93 -9.44 5.72 -6.70
C VAL A 93 -8.81 7.09 -6.92
N SER A 94 -7.51 7.16 -6.68
CA SER A 94 -6.66 8.27 -7.06
C SER A 94 -6.17 8.06 -8.49
N CYS A 95 -6.10 9.12 -9.29
CA CYS A 95 -5.58 9.03 -10.64
C CYS A 95 -4.62 10.17 -10.91
N GLU A 96 -3.38 9.79 -11.24
CA GLU A 96 -2.29 10.66 -11.62
C GLU A 96 -1.52 9.96 -12.74
N PRO A 97 -1.91 10.17 -14.01
CA PRO A 97 -1.22 9.56 -15.15
C PRO A 97 0.31 9.71 -15.02
N PRO A 98 1.09 8.64 -15.21
CA PRO A 98 0.75 7.43 -15.96
C PRO A 98 0.05 6.32 -15.15
N SER A 99 -0.40 6.58 -13.92
CA SER A 99 -1.05 5.57 -13.09
C SER A 99 -2.41 6.00 -12.52
N ALA A 100 -3.17 5.00 -12.07
CA ALA A 100 -4.27 5.17 -11.15
C ALA A 100 -4.15 4.08 -10.08
N TRP A 101 -4.57 4.39 -8.86
CA TRP A 101 -4.36 3.48 -7.74
C TRP A 101 -5.40 3.67 -6.64
N THR A 102 -5.47 2.67 -5.76
CA THR A 102 -6.25 2.73 -4.54
C THR A 102 -5.58 1.89 -3.46
N VAL A 103 -5.74 2.31 -2.21
CA VAL A 103 -5.29 1.59 -1.03
C VAL A 103 -6.52 1.13 -0.25
N ILE A 104 -6.56 -0.15 0.06
CA ILE A 104 -7.52 -0.77 0.96
C ILE A 104 -6.79 -1.07 2.27
N ASP A 105 -7.03 -0.23 3.27
CA ASP A 105 -6.49 -0.34 4.62
C ASP A 105 -7.59 -0.81 5.57
N ASP A 106 -8.08 -2.03 5.34
CA ASP A 106 -9.10 -2.70 6.13
C ASP A 106 -8.70 -4.18 6.28
N PRO A 107 -8.03 -4.55 7.38
CA PRO A 107 -7.56 -5.92 7.61
C PRO A 107 -8.69 -6.96 7.62
N ALA A 108 -9.90 -6.59 8.01
CA ALA A 108 -11.02 -7.54 8.01
C ALA A 108 -11.48 -7.83 6.57
N LEU A 109 -11.56 -6.79 5.73
CA LEU A 109 -11.90 -6.93 4.32
C LEU A 109 -10.80 -7.65 3.54
N VAL A 110 -9.54 -7.23 3.68
CA VAL A 110 -8.40 -7.87 3.01
C VAL A 110 -8.23 -9.32 3.50
N GLY A 111 -8.35 -9.53 4.82
CA GLY A 111 -8.32 -10.84 5.48
C GLY A 111 -9.37 -11.83 4.97
N SER A 112 -10.50 -11.34 4.46
CA SER A 112 -11.56 -12.17 3.85
C SER A 112 -11.17 -12.76 2.48
N LEU A 113 -10.16 -12.17 1.83
CA LEU A 113 -9.67 -12.58 0.51
C LEU A 113 -8.28 -13.23 0.57
N VAL A 114 -7.41 -12.71 1.44
CA VAL A 114 -6.04 -13.21 1.66
C VAL A 114 -5.91 -13.49 3.14
N ALA A 115 -5.66 -14.74 3.51
CA ALA A 115 -5.55 -15.12 4.93
C ALA A 115 -4.43 -14.30 5.60
N ARG A 116 -4.75 -13.66 6.73
CA ARG A 116 -3.85 -12.70 7.43
C ARG A 116 -3.41 -11.51 6.57
N GLY A 117 -4.18 -11.15 5.55
CA GLY A 117 -3.97 -9.95 4.76
C GLY A 117 -4.37 -8.69 5.54
N GLU A 118 -3.50 -7.69 5.52
CA GLU A 118 -3.62 -6.49 6.37
C GLU A 118 -4.01 -5.26 5.57
N ARG A 119 -3.30 -5.03 4.45
CA ARG A 119 -3.56 -3.92 3.52
C ARG A 119 -3.30 -4.37 2.09
N MET A 120 -3.97 -3.71 1.15
CA MET A 120 -3.84 -3.99 -0.27
C MET A 120 -3.71 -2.69 -1.06
N LEU A 121 -2.73 -2.64 -1.96
CA LEU A 121 -2.55 -1.61 -2.97
C LEU A 121 -2.93 -2.20 -4.33
N VAL A 122 -3.82 -1.53 -5.04
CA VAL A 122 -4.20 -1.88 -6.41
C VAL A 122 -3.81 -0.73 -7.32
N GLU A 123 -3.07 -1.03 -8.38
CA GLU A 123 -2.54 -0.04 -9.31
C GLU A 123 -2.85 -0.43 -10.75
N ALA A 124 -3.03 0.57 -11.59
CA ALA A 124 -3.08 0.47 -13.04
C ALA A 124 -2.03 1.42 -13.63
N TRP A 125 -1.16 0.90 -14.48
CA TRP A 125 -0.09 1.64 -15.13
C TRP A 125 -0.28 1.60 -16.64
N SER A 126 -0.20 2.75 -17.31
CA SER A 126 -0.14 2.78 -18.77
C SER A 126 1.28 2.46 -19.23
N THR A 127 1.47 1.35 -19.94
CA THR A 127 2.77 1.02 -20.54
C THR A 127 2.80 1.59 -21.94
N THR A 128 3.20 2.85 -22.11
CA THR A 128 3.51 3.39 -23.44
C THR A 128 4.82 2.79 -23.91
N GLY A 129 4.75 1.68 -24.67
CA GLY A 129 5.86 1.14 -25.47
C GLY A 129 7.18 0.85 -24.74
N ARG A 130 7.39 -0.44 -24.42
CA ARG A 130 8.65 -1.08 -23.98
C ARG A 130 9.12 -0.75 -22.55
N THR A 131 8.77 -1.62 -21.60
CA THR A 131 9.48 -1.79 -20.33
C THR A 131 10.30 -3.08 -20.36
N ASP A 132 11.40 -3.07 -21.13
CA ASP A 132 12.58 -3.82 -20.68
C ASP A 132 13.23 -2.96 -19.60
N SER A 133 12.87 -3.20 -18.35
CA SER A 133 13.65 -2.86 -17.14
C SER A 133 12.92 -3.43 -15.92
N ALA A 134 13.13 -4.72 -15.68
CA ALA A 134 13.33 -5.15 -14.31
C ALA A 134 14.60 -4.42 -13.82
N GLY A 135 14.43 -3.41 -12.97
CA GLY A 135 15.54 -2.61 -12.48
C GLY A 135 15.13 -1.81 -11.26
N ASP A 136 15.55 -2.30 -10.10
CA ASP A 136 15.69 -1.61 -8.82
C ASP A 136 14.49 -0.75 -8.36
N VAL A 137 13.61 -1.36 -7.56
CA VAL A 137 13.17 -0.66 -6.34
C VAL A 137 14.37 -0.61 -5.39
N ALA A 138 15.17 0.45 -5.54
CA ALA A 138 16.26 0.74 -4.63
C ALA A 138 15.71 0.81 -3.20
N SER A 139 16.26 -0.05 -2.34
CA SER A 139 16.10 -0.01 -0.89
C SER A 139 16.30 1.43 -0.40
N ALA A 140 15.29 1.99 0.24
CA ALA A 140 15.41 3.21 1.01
C ALA A 140 16.17 2.93 2.32
N THR A 141 17.43 2.51 2.22
CA THR A 141 18.37 2.52 3.34
C THR A 141 19.14 3.83 3.29
N THR A 142 18.59 4.88 3.90
CA THR A 142 19.39 5.92 4.56
C THR A 142 18.59 6.56 5.70
N ALA A 143 18.21 5.77 6.71
CA ALA A 143 18.04 6.32 8.05
C ALA A 143 19.43 6.36 8.69
N GLY A 144 20.08 7.53 8.63
CA GLY A 144 21.33 7.76 9.36
C GLY A 144 21.15 7.53 10.87
N PRO A 145 22.21 7.15 11.59
CA PRO A 145 22.12 6.79 13.00
C PRO A 145 21.74 8.00 13.85
N LEU A 146 20.58 7.91 14.52
CA LEU A 146 20.23 8.76 15.66
C LEU A 146 21.06 8.32 16.87
N THR A 147 22.31 8.78 16.92
CA THR A 147 23.11 8.73 18.14
C THR A 147 22.53 9.76 19.10
N GLY A 148 21.93 9.28 20.19
CA GLY A 148 21.32 10.11 21.21
C GLY A 148 22.33 11.02 21.93
N ALA A 149 21.80 12.14 22.42
CA ALA A 149 22.34 12.88 23.55
C ALA A 149 21.16 13.44 24.38
N PRO A 150 21.33 13.56 25.70
CA PRO A 150 20.27 13.39 26.69
C PRO A 150 19.42 14.65 26.94
N HIS A 151 18.24 14.39 27.52
CA HIS A 151 17.37 15.31 28.23
C HIS A 151 18.08 16.54 28.80
N GLN A 152 17.68 17.72 28.33
CA GLN A 152 17.69 18.93 29.15
C GLN A 152 16.25 19.42 29.29
N SER A 153 15.74 19.27 30.52
CA SER A 153 14.48 19.84 30.98
C SER A 153 14.44 21.35 30.71
N PRO A 154 13.33 21.91 30.21
CA PRO A 154 13.13 23.35 30.27
C PRO A 154 12.96 23.77 31.73
N ALA A 155 13.88 24.62 32.18
CA ALA A 155 13.83 25.27 33.48
C ALA A 155 12.51 26.04 33.62
N GLN A 156 11.73 25.69 34.64
CA GLN A 156 10.58 26.48 35.07
C GLN A 156 11.07 27.85 35.57
N PRO A 157 10.43 28.96 35.17
CA PRO A 157 10.66 30.24 35.82
C PRO A 157 10.04 30.22 37.22
N SER A 158 10.91 30.51 38.21
CA SER A 158 10.62 30.58 39.64
C SER A 158 9.47 31.54 39.95
N ARG A 159 8.47 31.03 40.69
CA ARG A 159 7.50 31.84 41.44
C ARG A 159 8.23 32.57 42.58
N PRO A 160 8.04 33.89 42.76
CA PRO A 160 8.33 34.53 44.03
C PRO A 160 7.20 34.28 45.03
N GLU A 161 7.57 33.78 46.22
CA GLU A 161 6.72 33.71 47.40
C GLU A 161 6.32 35.11 47.89
N SER A 162 5.05 35.26 48.29
CA SER A 162 4.60 36.30 49.22
C SER A 162 3.37 35.81 49.97
N GLN A 163 3.65 35.09 51.05
CA GLN A 163 3.13 35.27 52.41
C GLN A 163 1.83 36.09 52.59
N SER A 164 0.78 35.45 53.13
CA SER A 164 0.13 35.84 54.40
C SER A 164 -1.27 35.22 54.58
N GLY A 165 -1.51 34.66 55.77
CA GLY A 165 -2.76 34.91 56.48
C GLY A 165 -3.79 33.78 56.56
N ASN A 166 -3.63 32.93 57.59
CA ASN A 166 -4.63 32.67 58.64
C ASN A 166 -6.03 32.08 58.30
N HIS A 167 -6.22 30.87 58.86
CA HIS A 167 -7.17 30.57 59.96
C HIS A 167 -8.53 29.95 59.62
N VAL A 168 -8.60 28.63 59.92
CA VAL A 168 -9.60 27.85 60.69
C VAL A 168 -11.09 27.97 60.29
N ASP A 169 -11.61 26.82 59.80
CA ASP A 169 -12.85 26.06 60.14
C ASP A 169 -13.93 26.69 61.05
N PRO A 170 -15.21 26.30 60.93
CA PRO A 170 -15.67 24.90 60.92
C PRO A 170 -16.75 24.49 59.89
#